data_AF-A0AAW8KRC2-F1
#
_entry.id   AF-A0AAW8KRC2-F1
#
_cell.length_a   1.000
_cell.length_b   1.000
_cell.length_c   1.000
_cell.angle_alpha   90.00
_cell.angle_beta   90.00
_cell.angle_gamma   90.00
#
_symmetry.space_group_name_H-M   'P 1'
#
loop_
_entity.id
_entity.type
_entity.pdbx_description
1 polymer ?
#
loop_
_entity_poly.entity_id
_entity_poly.type
_entity_poly.pdbx_seq_one_letter_code
_entity_poly.pdbx_strand_id
1 'polypeptide(L)'
;MTTYLLNFLLILPYLIISSYFFFKVRDKYFYKYRSSVQLLYVFLFLTIVIIELLLWKGFFEQYNFLNISLVKEANESYYFQQHTIFGLLSEAPAGSSKLTSFVAFLSAIAAIAGWIFTSRLQIINATKTHAMQVLMNSRTSTAYVAKVDDAMKLRAKVKEENGWTEKDRIYVSKEKYLELKAEERSAVHYLLNFLEFIAVGIRHNNLDEDMLKGSFKSILTNNYLLFHPIILYIREQTPSNYTELEVLFLRWDQGEHQECIKCKEWYKAKDLDINSKNCRTCLKPE
;
A
#
# COMPACT_ATOMS: atom_id res chain seq x y z
N MET A 1 -33.61 -3.55 29.82
CA MET A 1 -33.61 -3.65 28.34
C MET A 1 -32.99 -2.42 27.68
N THR A 2 -33.25 -1.22 28.20
CA THR A 2 -32.67 0.07 27.74
C THR A 2 -31.14 0.15 27.80
N THR A 3 -30.50 -0.39 28.85
CA THR A 3 -29.02 -0.38 29.01
C THR A 3 -28.27 -1.17 27.94
N TYR A 4 -28.79 -2.32 27.52
CA TYR A 4 -28.18 -3.10 26.44
C TYR A 4 -28.24 -2.37 25.10
N LEU A 5 -29.35 -1.70 24.82
CA LEU A 5 -29.57 -0.92 23.59
C LEU A 5 -28.62 0.29 23.51
N LEU A 6 -28.37 0.96 24.64
CA LEU A 6 -27.36 2.02 24.77
C LEU A 6 -25.94 1.50 24.50
N ASN A 7 -25.59 0.31 24.99
CA ASN A 7 -24.28 -0.30 24.74
C ASN A 7 -24.06 -0.65 23.26
N PHE A 8 -25.10 -1.10 22.55
CA PHE A 8 -25.00 -1.31 21.10
C PHE A 8 -24.82 -0.01 20.32
N LEU A 9 -25.36 1.10 20.83
CA LEU A 9 -25.24 2.42 20.23
C LEU A 9 -23.80 2.96 20.32
N LEU A 10 -23.03 2.56 21.35
CA LEU A 10 -21.59 2.86 21.46
C LEU A 10 -20.74 2.09 20.44
N ILE A 11 -21.17 0.94 19.96
CA ILE A 11 -20.40 0.15 18.98
C ILE A 11 -20.59 0.72 17.55
N LEU A 12 -21.69 1.43 17.32
CA LEU A 12 -22.14 1.88 16.01
C LEU A 12 -21.15 2.84 15.32
N PRO A 13 -20.54 3.84 15.98
CA PRO A 13 -19.51 4.69 15.37
C PRO A 13 -18.32 3.90 14.83
N TYR A 14 -17.85 2.90 15.58
CA TYR A 14 -16.74 2.04 15.16
C TYR A 14 -17.10 1.18 13.94
N LEU A 15 -18.33 0.65 13.88
CA LEU A 15 -18.82 -0.10 12.72
C LEU A 15 -18.92 0.78 11.47
N ILE A 16 -19.41 2.02 11.62
CA ILE A 16 -19.47 2.99 10.52
C ILE A 16 -18.08 3.29 9.98
N ILE A 17 -17.11 3.60 10.86
CA ILE A 17 -15.73 3.86 10.42
C ILE A 17 -15.12 2.61 9.78
N SER A 18 -15.27 1.44 10.39
CA SER A 18 -14.74 0.19 9.84
C SER A 18 -15.32 -0.10 8.45
N SER A 19 -16.62 0.11 8.27
CA SER A 19 -17.31 -0.04 6.99
C SER A 19 -16.79 0.97 5.95
N TYR A 20 -16.65 2.24 6.33
CA TYR A 20 -16.09 3.27 5.44
C TYR A 20 -14.69 2.91 4.96
N PHE A 21 -13.78 2.51 5.86
CA PHE A 21 -12.43 2.13 5.48
C PHE A 21 -12.38 0.87 4.61
N PHE A 22 -13.24 -0.12 4.91
CA PHE A 22 -13.29 -1.37 4.16
C PHE A 22 -13.85 -1.21 2.75
N PHE A 23 -14.92 -0.44 2.58
CA PHE A 23 -15.63 -0.31 1.30
C PHE A 23 -15.16 0.86 0.43
N LYS A 24 -14.74 1.99 1.03
CA LYS A 24 -14.38 3.20 0.28
C LYS A 24 -12.89 3.47 0.19
N VAL A 25 -12.14 3.20 1.26
CA VAL A 25 -10.72 3.60 1.34
C VAL A 25 -9.76 2.48 0.92
N ARG A 26 -10.18 1.22 1.05
CA ARG A 26 -9.37 0.05 0.69
C ARG A 26 -9.12 0.01 -0.82
N ASP A 27 -7.85 0.11 -1.18
CA ASP A 27 -7.37 -0.17 -2.52
C ASP A 27 -6.94 -1.64 -2.61
N LYS A 28 -7.56 -2.41 -3.52
CA LYS A 28 -7.30 -3.85 -3.72
C LYS A 28 -5.91 -4.14 -4.29
N TYR A 29 -5.27 -3.14 -4.88
CA TYR A 29 -3.94 -3.30 -5.47
C TYR A 29 -2.89 -3.62 -4.40
N PHE A 30 -2.91 -2.91 -3.26
CA PHE A 30 -1.92 -3.08 -2.21
C PHE A 30 -2.19 -4.33 -1.36
N TYR A 31 -1.15 -5.12 -1.09
CA TYR A 31 -1.25 -6.27 -0.19
C TYR A 31 -1.49 -5.86 1.26
N LYS A 32 -0.92 -4.73 1.66
CA LYS A 32 -1.09 -4.13 2.99
C LYS A 32 -1.82 -2.80 2.84
N TYR A 33 -2.73 -2.50 3.75
CA TYR A 33 -3.34 -1.17 3.82
C TYR A 33 -2.25 -0.09 3.87
N ARG A 34 -2.45 0.98 3.10
CA ARG A 34 -1.54 2.11 3.08
C ARG A 34 -1.30 2.61 4.51
N SER A 35 -0.05 2.84 4.86
CA SER A 35 0.35 3.22 6.22
C SER A 35 -0.38 4.47 6.72
N SER A 36 -0.61 5.46 5.85
CA SER A 36 -1.40 6.66 6.17
C SER A 36 -2.86 6.32 6.52
N VAL A 37 -3.46 5.38 5.82
CA VAL A 37 -4.83 4.88 6.05
C VAL A 37 -4.90 4.15 7.40
N GLN A 38 -3.91 3.30 7.71
CA GLN A 38 -3.84 2.61 9.01
C GLN A 38 -3.73 3.59 10.18
N LEU A 39 -2.86 4.61 10.05
CA LEU A 39 -2.67 5.63 11.08
C LEU A 39 -3.91 6.50 11.26
N LEU A 40 -4.57 6.92 10.17
CA LEU A 40 -5.81 7.68 10.22
C LEU A 40 -6.93 6.87 10.89
N TYR A 41 -7.04 5.58 10.57
CA TYR A 41 -8.00 4.67 11.20
C TYR A 41 -7.82 4.60 12.72
N VAL A 42 -6.58 4.41 13.19
CA VAL A 42 -6.26 4.41 14.63
C VAL A 42 -6.58 5.75 15.28
N PHE A 43 -6.24 6.87 14.63
CA PHE A 43 -6.52 8.20 15.15
C PHE A 43 -8.02 8.47 15.32
N LEU A 44 -8.82 8.09 14.31
CA LEU A 44 -10.28 8.23 14.37
C LEU A 44 -10.90 7.33 15.45
N PHE A 45 -10.42 6.09 15.60
CA PHE A 45 -10.84 5.20 16.69
C PHE A 45 -10.56 5.82 18.07
N LEU A 46 -9.35 6.34 18.29
CA LEU A 46 -8.99 6.98 19.55
C LEU A 46 -9.83 8.23 19.82
N THR A 47 -10.13 9.00 18.78
CA THR A 47 -10.98 10.19 18.89
C THR A 47 -12.41 9.82 19.28
N ILE A 48 -12.98 8.75 18.68
CA ILE A 48 -14.29 8.23 19.07
C ILE A 48 -14.28 7.80 20.54
N VAL A 49 -13.27 7.03 20.97
CA VAL A 49 -13.16 6.58 22.38
C VAL A 49 -13.19 7.78 23.33
N ILE A 50 -12.43 8.84 23.03
CA ILE A 50 -12.40 10.05 23.87
C ILE A 50 -13.77 10.75 23.88
N ILE A 51 -14.41 10.91 22.72
CA ILE A 51 -15.74 11.54 22.61
C ILE A 51 -16.79 10.74 23.38
N GLU A 52 -16.82 9.42 23.22
CA GLU A 52 -17.75 8.54 23.92
C GLU A 52 -17.55 8.61 25.43
N LEU A 53 -16.31 8.62 25.91
CA LEU A 53 -16.00 8.77 27.33
C LEU A 53 -16.48 10.11 27.89
N LEU A 54 -16.34 11.20 27.13
CA LEU A 54 -16.84 12.53 27.52
C LEU A 54 -18.37 12.59 27.53
N LEU A 55 -19.02 12.06 26.51
CA LEU A 55 -20.49 12.00 26.42
C LEU A 55 -21.08 11.13 27.53
N TRP A 56 -20.49 9.96 27.79
CA TRP A 56 -20.95 9.05 28.83
C TRP A 56 -20.86 9.70 30.22
N LYS A 57 -19.73 10.36 30.50
CA LYS A 57 -19.55 11.12 31.73
C LYS A 57 -20.53 12.29 31.85
N GLY A 58 -20.77 13.02 30.77
CA GLY A 58 -21.60 14.23 30.79
C GLY A 58 -23.11 13.95 30.96
N PHE A 59 -23.61 12.86 30.36
CA PHE A 59 -25.05 12.59 30.31
C PHE A 59 -25.52 11.41 31.18
N PHE A 60 -24.62 10.50 31.56
CA PHE A 60 -24.99 9.23 32.19
C PHE A 60 -24.26 8.98 33.53
N GLU A 61 -24.07 10.02 34.35
CA GLU A 61 -23.41 9.91 35.67
C GLU A 61 -24.00 8.82 36.59
N GLN A 62 -25.27 8.47 36.41
CA GLN A 62 -25.99 7.45 37.19
C GLN A 62 -25.75 6.00 36.71
N TYR A 63 -25.07 5.80 35.58
CA TYR A 63 -24.81 4.48 34.99
C TYR A 63 -23.33 4.10 35.07
N ASN A 64 -23.06 2.90 35.56
CA ASN A 64 -21.71 2.35 35.62
C ASN A 64 -21.14 2.16 34.20
N PHE A 65 -20.02 2.80 33.90
CA PHE A 65 -19.31 2.60 32.63
C PHE A 65 -18.44 1.34 32.77
N LEU A 66 -18.70 0.27 32.00
CA LEU A 66 -17.97 -1.01 32.13
C LEU A 66 -17.89 -1.54 33.57
N ASN A 67 -18.97 -1.37 34.35
CA ASN A 67 -19.05 -1.72 35.78
C ASN A 67 -18.14 -0.89 36.72
N ILE A 68 -17.54 0.20 36.22
CA ILE A 68 -16.86 1.21 37.03
C ILE A 68 -17.92 2.24 37.46
N SER A 69 -18.21 2.30 38.77
CA SER A 69 -19.12 3.32 39.29
C SER A 69 -18.45 4.68 39.28
N LEU A 70 -19.03 5.63 38.55
CA LEU A 70 -18.61 7.02 38.58
C LEU A 70 -19.25 7.79 39.76
N VAL A 71 -20.10 7.11 40.56
CA VAL A 71 -20.81 7.63 41.74
C VAL A 71 -19.93 7.54 43.00
N LYS A 72 -20.15 8.44 43.97
CA LYS A 72 -19.31 8.59 45.17
C LYS A 72 -19.94 7.62 46.15
N GLU A 73 -19.35 6.47 46.39
CA GLU A 73 -19.69 5.75 47.61
C GLU A 73 -19.10 6.56 48.76
N ALA A 74 -19.96 7.34 49.41
CA ALA A 74 -19.65 7.94 50.69
C ALA A 74 -19.76 6.82 51.73
N ASN A 75 -18.74 5.96 51.82
CA ASN A 75 -18.64 5.00 52.90
C ASN A 75 -17.48 5.38 53.82
N GLU A 76 -17.88 5.82 55.01
CA GLU A 76 -17.07 5.94 56.21
C GLU A 76 -16.53 4.56 56.60
N SER A 77 -15.44 4.12 56.01
CA SER A 77 -14.60 3.10 56.65
C SER A 77 -13.20 3.18 56.09
N TYR A 78 -12.32 3.78 56.88
CA TYR A 78 -10.89 3.54 56.81
C TYR A 78 -10.63 2.04 57.00
N TYR A 79 -9.50 1.55 56.47
CA TYR A 79 -9.00 0.18 56.51
C TYR A 79 -9.44 -0.75 55.37
N PHE A 80 -8.74 -0.66 54.23
CA PHE A 80 -8.09 -1.86 53.69
C PHE A 80 -6.92 -1.52 52.77
N GLN A 81 -5.88 -2.34 52.87
CA GLN A 81 -4.53 -2.15 52.38
C GLN A 81 -4.32 -2.93 51.06
N GLN A 82 -3.31 -2.50 50.29
CA GLN A 82 -2.43 -3.31 49.44
C GLN A 82 -2.73 -3.58 47.95
N HIS A 83 -1.80 -3.01 47.17
CA HIS A 83 -1.03 -3.62 46.06
C HIS A 83 -1.74 -3.95 44.75
N THR A 84 -1.86 -2.94 43.89
CA THR A 84 -1.77 -3.11 42.43
C THR A 84 -0.48 -2.50 41.89
N ILE A 85 0.16 -3.18 40.94
CA ILE A 85 1.50 -2.89 40.37
C ILE A 85 1.59 -1.50 39.68
N PHE A 86 0.48 -0.77 39.52
CA PHE A 86 0.47 0.62 39.09
C PHE A 86 0.20 1.57 40.27
N GLY A 87 1.25 1.82 41.06
CA GLY A 87 1.26 2.86 42.11
C GLY A 87 1.15 4.31 41.60
N LEU A 88 0.99 4.53 40.29
CA LEU A 88 0.67 5.85 39.71
C LEU A 88 -0.81 6.25 39.89
N LEU A 89 -1.64 5.34 40.42
CA LEU A 89 -3.04 5.57 40.77
C LEU A 89 -3.24 5.53 42.29
N SER A 90 -2.21 5.85 43.10
CA SER A 90 -2.41 6.01 44.54
C SER A 90 -3.42 7.14 44.76
N GLU A 91 -4.53 6.80 45.42
CA GLU A 91 -5.68 7.67 45.62
C GLU A 91 -5.27 9.06 46.12
N ALA A 92 -5.81 10.09 45.47
CA ALA A 92 -5.61 11.45 45.90
C ALA A 92 -6.31 11.66 47.27
N PRO A 93 -5.68 12.44 48.18
CA PRO A 93 -6.05 12.49 49.60
C PRO A 93 -7.52 12.84 49.80
N ALA A 94 -8.10 12.35 50.90
CA ALA A 94 -9.49 12.57 51.28
C ALA A 94 -9.87 14.06 51.11
N GLY A 95 -10.69 14.35 50.10
CA GLY A 95 -10.98 15.71 49.62
C GLY A 95 -10.73 15.93 48.12
N SER A 96 -10.08 14.99 47.43
CA SER A 96 -9.83 15.12 45.98
C SER A 96 -11.08 14.84 45.14
N SER A 97 -11.34 15.72 44.18
CA SER A 97 -12.47 15.57 43.26
C SER A 97 -12.27 14.36 42.35
N LYS A 98 -13.32 13.55 42.12
CA LYS A 98 -13.31 12.40 41.19
C LYS A 98 -12.84 12.72 39.77
N LEU A 99 -12.83 14.01 39.43
CA LEU A 99 -12.25 14.54 38.20
C LEU A 99 -10.79 14.07 38.06
N THR A 100 -10.03 14.00 39.16
CA THR A 100 -8.60 13.68 39.16
C THR A 100 -8.30 12.24 38.72
N SER A 101 -8.98 11.22 39.24
CA SER A 101 -8.70 9.82 38.90
C SER A 101 -9.13 9.45 37.48
N PHE A 102 -10.28 9.95 37.02
CA PHE A 102 -10.75 9.75 35.64
C PHE A 102 -9.85 10.47 34.63
N VAL A 103 -9.45 11.71 34.94
CA VAL A 103 -8.50 12.45 34.10
C VAL A 103 -7.15 11.74 34.08
N ALA A 104 -6.65 11.24 35.21
CA ALA A 104 -5.41 10.46 35.28
C ALA A 104 -5.46 9.20 34.40
N PHE A 105 -6.58 8.46 34.43
CA PHE A 105 -6.78 7.29 33.58
C PHE A 105 -6.79 7.64 32.08
N LEU A 106 -7.52 8.70 31.69
CA LEU A 106 -7.51 9.20 30.32
C LEU A 106 -6.11 9.64 29.87
N SER A 107 -5.37 10.33 30.74
CA SER A 107 -3.99 10.73 30.49
C SER A 107 -3.07 9.53 30.27
N ALA A 108 -3.23 8.45 31.05
CA ALA A 108 -2.45 7.23 30.89
C ALA A 108 -2.74 6.54 29.54
N ILE A 109 -4.01 6.43 29.15
CA ILE A 109 -4.40 5.88 27.84
C ILE A 109 -3.84 6.73 26.70
N ALA A 110 -3.97 8.06 26.80
CA ALA A 110 -3.46 8.98 25.79
C ALA A 110 -1.94 8.87 25.63
N ALA A 111 -1.20 8.71 26.75
CA ALA A 111 0.25 8.52 26.72
C ALA A 111 0.65 7.21 26.02
N ILE A 112 -0.01 6.09 26.36
CA ILE A 112 0.25 4.79 25.72
C ILE A 112 -0.09 4.84 24.23
N ALA A 113 -1.25 5.43 23.88
CA ALA A 113 -1.68 5.59 22.50
C ALA A 113 -0.69 6.47 21.69
N GLY A 114 -0.21 7.57 22.27
CA GLY A 114 0.80 8.43 21.66
C GLY A 114 2.12 7.71 21.42
N TRP A 115 2.56 6.88 22.37
CA TRP A 115 3.77 6.08 22.21
C TRP A 115 3.63 5.00 21.13
N ILE A 116 2.51 4.28 21.08
CA ILE A 116 2.24 3.29 20.04
C ILE A 116 2.18 3.97 18.65
N PHE A 117 1.51 5.12 18.55
CA PHE A 117 1.39 5.87 17.30
C PHE A 117 2.75 6.31 16.77
N THR A 118 3.57 6.95 17.62
CA THR A 118 4.91 7.42 17.26
C THR A 118 5.84 6.26 16.90
N SER A 119 5.83 5.17 17.67
CA SER A 119 6.62 3.95 17.39
C SER A 119 6.25 3.33 16.04
N ARG A 120 4.96 3.25 15.72
CA ARG A 120 4.50 2.74 14.42
C ARG A 120 4.92 3.65 13.27
N LEU A 121 4.76 4.97 13.42
CA LEU A 121 5.18 5.94 12.42
C LEU A 121 6.69 5.86 12.15
N GLN A 122 7.51 5.67 13.18
CA GLN A 122 8.95 5.47 13.05
C GLN A 122 9.29 4.21 12.24
N ILE A 123 8.67 3.06 12.54
CA ILE A 123 8.90 1.81 11.79
C ILE A 123 8.54 1.98 10.31
N ILE A 124 7.39 2.62 10.02
CA ILE A 124 6.95 2.90 8.66
C ILE A 124 7.97 3.78 7.93
N ASN A 125 8.40 4.88 8.55
CA ASN A 125 9.35 5.80 7.96
C ASN A 125 10.71 5.14 7.73
N ALA A 126 11.21 4.38 8.70
CA ALA A 126 12.47 3.64 8.57
C ALA A 126 12.43 2.64 7.39
N THR A 127 11.31 1.91 7.24
CA THR A 127 11.12 0.96 6.12
C THR A 127 11.12 1.70 4.78
N LYS A 128 10.40 2.82 4.68
CA LYS A 128 10.35 3.65 3.46
C LYS A 128 11.72 4.23 3.12
N THR A 129 12.45 4.76 4.10
CA THR A 129 13.80 5.29 3.91
C THR A 129 14.76 4.21 3.44
N HIS A 130 14.74 3.02 4.07
CA HIS A 130 15.58 1.90 3.66
C HIS A 130 15.25 1.45 2.23
N ALA A 131 13.96 1.30 1.88
CA ALA A 131 13.56 0.94 0.53
C ALA A 131 14.03 1.97 -0.51
N MET A 132 13.96 3.26 -0.19
CA MET A 132 14.46 4.34 -1.05
C MET A 132 15.98 4.27 -1.21
N GLN A 133 16.72 4.00 -0.14
CA GLN A 133 18.17 3.85 -0.18
C GLN A 133 18.59 2.67 -1.04
N VAL A 134 17.93 1.51 -0.89
CA VAL A 134 18.16 0.33 -1.75
C VAL A 134 17.87 0.68 -3.22
N LEU A 135 16.78 1.39 -3.50
CA LEU A 135 16.45 1.85 -4.85
C LEU A 135 17.52 2.78 -5.43
N MET A 136 17.97 3.77 -4.65
CA MET A 136 19.03 4.69 -5.06
C MET A 136 20.33 3.95 -5.35
N ASN A 137 20.77 3.08 -4.43
CA ASN A 137 21.98 2.28 -4.59
C ASN A 137 21.90 1.35 -5.80
N SER A 138 20.72 0.74 -6.05
CA SER A 138 20.50 -0.09 -7.22
C SER A 138 20.62 0.72 -8.51
N ARG A 139 20.05 1.93 -8.55
CA ARG A 139 20.06 2.78 -9.75
C ARG A 139 21.41 3.42 -10.05
N THR A 140 22.14 3.85 -9.02
CA THR A 140 23.47 4.46 -9.18
C THR A 140 24.58 3.42 -9.30
N SER A 141 24.26 2.14 -9.15
CA SER A 141 25.23 1.07 -9.37
C SER A 141 25.76 1.13 -10.81
N THR A 142 27.08 1.03 -10.93
CA THR A 142 27.78 0.95 -12.23
C THR A 142 27.25 -0.20 -13.07
N ALA A 143 26.86 -1.31 -12.42
CA ALA A 143 26.21 -2.45 -13.05
C ALA A 143 24.87 -2.06 -13.71
N TYR A 144 23.99 -1.32 -13.02
CA TYR A 144 22.72 -0.89 -13.60
C TYR A 144 22.93 0.06 -14.79
N VAL A 145 23.84 1.04 -14.66
CA VAL A 145 24.13 1.98 -15.76
C VAL A 145 24.64 1.23 -17.00
N ALA A 146 25.57 0.29 -16.83
CA ALA A 146 26.06 -0.54 -17.93
C ALA A 146 24.94 -1.38 -18.57
N LYS A 147 24.10 -2.03 -17.76
CA LYS A 147 22.99 -2.84 -18.28
C LYS A 147 21.90 -2.01 -18.96
N VAL A 148 21.65 -0.78 -18.51
CA VAL A 148 20.73 0.14 -19.20
C VAL A 148 21.30 0.56 -20.55
N ASP A 149 22.59 0.89 -20.63
CA ASP A 149 23.25 1.24 -21.89
C ASP A 149 23.17 0.08 -22.91
N ASP A 150 23.42 -1.15 -22.46
CA ASP A 150 23.27 -2.35 -23.29
C ASP A 150 21.81 -2.54 -23.78
N ALA A 151 20.83 -2.36 -22.90
CA ALA A 151 19.42 -2.45 -23.26
C ALA A 151 18.98 -1.34 -24.24
N MET A 152 19.54 -0.13 -24.11
CA MET A 152 19.29 0.97 -25.04
C MET A 152 19.90 0.71 -26.42
N LYS A 153 21.12 0.15 -26.48
CA LYS A 153 21.75 -0.28 -27.75
C LYS A 153 20.92 -1.37 -28.42
N LEU A 154 20.43 -2.34 -27.65
CA LEU A 154 19.52 -3.38 -28.16
C LEU A 154 18.25 -2.76 -28.76
N ARG A 155 17.62 -1.81 -28.05
CA ARG A 155 16.43 -1.12 -28.55
C ARG A 155 16.71 -0.37 -29.85
N ALA A 156 17.84 0.34 -29.95
CA ALA A 156 18.22 1.06 -31.15
C ALA A 156 18.45 0.11 -32.34
N LYS A 157 19.18 -0.99 -32.10
CA LYS A 157 19.45 -2.03 -33.10
C LYS A 157 18.16 -2.67 -33.62
N VAL A 158 17.25 -3.06 -32.74
CA VAL A 158 15.97 -3.65 -33.12
C VAL A 158 15.10 -2.65 -33.90
N LYS A 159 15.13 -1.37 -33.54
CA LYS A 159 14.43 -0.32 -34.29
C LYS A 159 14.96 -0.19 -35.72
N GLU A 160 16.28 -0.18 -35.89
CA GLU A 160 16.94 -0.04 -37.19
C GLU A 160 16.72 -1.27 -38.09
N GLU A 161 16.92 -2.48 -37.55
CA GLU A 161 16.76 -3.74 -38.30
C GLU A 161 15.34 -3.93 -38.85
N ASN A 162 14.32 -3.45 -38.13
CA ASN A 162 12.92 -3.55 -38.56
C ASN A 162 12.42 -2.32 -39.35
N GLY A 163 13.27 -1.30 -39.57
CA GLY A 163 12.88 -0.06 -40.24
C GLY A 163 11.78 0.72 -39.49
N TRP A 164 11.69 0.58 -38.17
CA TRP A 164 10.63 1.19 -37.36
C TRP A 164 10.88 2.67 -37.10
N THR A 165 9.81 3.46 -37.21
CA THR A 165 9.80 4.89 -36.87
C THR A 165 9.48 5.10 -35.38
N GLU A 166 9.54 6.34 -34.90
CA GLU A 166 9.16 6.67 -33.52
C GLU A 166 7.66 6.44 -33.22
N LYS A 167 6.83 6.34 -34.27
CA LYS A 167 5.40 6.10 -34.13
C LYS A 167 5.07 4.62 -33.97
N ASP A 168 5.99 3.75 -34.37
CA ASP A 168 5.81 2.31 -34.37
C ASP A 168 6.06 1.72 -32.99
N ARG A 169 5.38 0.60 -32.72
CA ARG A 169 5.60 -0.17 -31.50
C ARG A 169 6.94 -0.89 -31.60
N ILE A 170 7.90 -0.47 -30.79
CA ILE A 170 9.19 -1.16 -30.68
C ILE A 170 9.06 -2.29 -29.67
N TYR A 171 9.30 -3.52 -30.10
CA TYR A 171 9.33 -4.71 -29.24
C TYR A 171 10.47 -5.65 -29.65
N VAL A 172 10.92 -6.49 -28.73
CA VAL A 172 11.90 -7.55 -29.00
C VAL A 172 11.16 -8.88 -29.10
N SER A 173 11.22 -9.54 -30.26
CA SER A 173 10.56 -10.82 -30.49
C SER A 173 11.26 -11.96 -29.72
N LYS A 174 10.56 -13.08 -29.56
CA LYS A 174 11.10 -14.29 -28.91
C LYS A 174 12.31 -14.83 -29.68
N GLU A 175 12.24 -14.84 -31.01
CA GLU A 175 13.29 -15.32 -31.91
C GLU A 175 14.54 -14.48 -31.74
N LYS A 176 14.38 -13.14 -31.77
CA LYS A 176 15.50 -12.22 -31.57
C LYS A 176 16.13 -12.40 -30.19
N TYR A 177 15.32 -12.59 -29.15
CA TYR A 177 15.81 -12.83 -27.79
C TYR A 177 16.69 -14.10 -27.69
N LEU A 178 16.34 -15.17 -28.40
CA LEU A 178 17.13 -16.41 -28.43
C LEU A 178 18.48 -16.23 -29.13
N GLU A 179 18.56 -15.32 -30.10
CA GLU A 179 19.79 -14.96 -30.83
C GLU A 179 20.70 -13.99 -30.07
N LEU A 180 20.20 -13.33 -29.02
CA LEU A 180 20.98 -12.34 -28.27
C LEU A 180 22.22 -12.97 -27.62
N LYS A 181 23.27 -12.17 -27.49
CA LYS A 181 24.45 -12.56 -26.72
C LYS A 181 24.12 -12.70 -25.23
N ALA A 182 24.94 -13.43 -24.49
CA ALA A 182 24.73 -13.65 -23.06
C ALA A 182 24.67 -12.34 -22.27
N GLU A 183 25.50 -11.35 -22.66
CA GLU A 183 25.57 -10.04 -22.02
C GLU A 183 24.27 -9.24 -22.21
N GLU A 184 23.71 -9.27 -23.43
CA GLU A 184 22.44 -8.62 -23.80
C GLU A 184 21.26 -9.26 -23.10
N ARG A 185 21.19 -10.61 -23.06
CA ARG A 185 20.15 -11.32 -22.29
C ARG A 185 20.23 -10.98 -20.80
N SER A 186 21.43 -10.97 -20.24
CA SER A 186 21.68 -10.57 -18.86
C SER A 186 21.20 -9.14 -18.59
N ALA A 187 21.40 -8.20 -19.53
CA ALA A 187 20.91 -6.84 -19.41
C ALA A 187 19.37 -6.76 -19.37
N VAL A 188 18.69 -7.50 -20.25
CA VAL A 188 17.22 -7.60 -20.27
C VAL A 188 16.69 -8.10 -18.92
N HIS A 189 17.23 -9.22 -18.42
CA HIS A 189 16.80 -9.76 -17.13
C HIS A 189 17.08 -8.79 -15.98
N TYR A 190 18.23 -8.12 -15.97
CA TYR A 190 18.57 -7.17 -14.92
C TYR A 190 17.58 -6.01 -14.87
N LEU A 191 17.19 -5.48 -16.04
CA LEU A 191 16.21 -4.40 -16.13
C LEU A 191 14.80 -4.85 -15.72
N LEU A 192 14.36 -6.02 -16.20
CA LEU A 192 13.05 -6.57 -15.83
C LEU A 192 12.97 -6.88 -14.33
N ASN A 193 14.03 -7.44 -13.73
CA ASN A 193 14.10 -7.71 -12.31
C ASN A 193 14.08 -6.41 -11.48
N PHE A 194 14.73 -5.35 -11.96
CA PHE A 194 14.69 -4.04 -11.32
C PHE A 194 13.27 -3.44 -11.34
N LEU A 195 12.57 -3.52 -12.48
CA LEU A 195 11.20 -3.04 -12.59
C LEU A 195 10.22 -3.89 -11.76
N GLU A 196 10.41 -5.21 -11.70
CA GLU A 196 9.67 -6.11 -10.80
C GLU A 196 9.88 -5.73 -9.34
N PHE A 197 11.13 -5.47 -8.94
CA PHE A 197 11.45 -5.01 -7.57
C PHE A 197 10.72 -3.71 -7.22
N ILE A 198 10.68 -2.75 -8.15
CA ILE A 198 9.89 -1.52 -7.97
C ILE A 198 8.41 -1.86 -7.81
N ALA A 199 7.87 -2.73 -8.66
CA ALA A 199 6.46 -3.12 -8.60
C ALA A 199 6.08 -3.77 -7.27
N VAL A 200 6.89 -4.72 -6.80
CA VAL A 200 6.76 -5.36 -5.48
C VAL A 200 6.82 -4.31 -4.37
N GLY A 201 7.80 -3.40 -4.41
CA GLY A 201 7.99 -2.37 -3.39
C GLY A 201 6.80 -1.41 -3.30
N ILE A 202 6.22 -1.04 -4.44
CA ILE A 202 5.00 -0.21 -4.49
C ILE A 202 3.81 -1.02 -3.94
N ARG A 203 3.61 -2.27 -4.37
CA ARG A 203 2.46 -3.08 -3.93
C ARG A 203 2.45 -3.39 -2.43
N HIS A 204 3.62 -3.41 -1.81
CA HIS A 204 3.77 -3.52 -0.34
C HIS A 204 3.68 -2.16 0.39
N ASN A 205 3.45 -1.05 -0.31
CA ASN A 205 3.41 0.30 0.23
C ASN A 205 4.73 0.71 0.95
N ASN A 206 5.85 0.11 0.53
CA ASN A 206 7.19 0.47 0.99
C ASN A 206 7.81 1.56 0.13
N LEU A 207 7.41 1.62 -1.14
CA LEU A 207 7.77 2.68 -2.07
C LEU A 207 6.55 3.58 -2.34
N ASP A 208 6.79 4.87 -2.48
CA ASP A 208 5.76 5.86 -2.76
C ASP A 208 5.33 5.78 -4.24
N GLU A 209 4.10 5.30 -4.48
CA GLU A 209 3.57 5.13 -5.84
C GLU A 209 3.50 6.45 -6.59
N ASP A 210 3.02 7.52 -5.96
CA ASP A 210 2.75 8.80 -6.64
C ASP A 210 4.07 9.44 -7.09
N MET A 211 5.07 9.42 -6.22
CA MET A 211 6.41 9.90 -6.53
C MET A 211 7.08 9.07 -7.63
N LEU A 212 6.99 7.74 -7.54
CA LEU A 212 7.60 6.85 -8.54
C LEU A 212 6.87 6.90 -9.87
N LYS A 213 5.54 7.03 -9.89
CA LYS A 213 4.77 7.20 -11.12
C LYS A 213 5.21 8.45 -11.87
N GLY A 214 5.46 9.56 -11.16
CA GLY A 214 5.96 10.80 -11.76
C GLY A 214 7.33 10.68 -12.45
N SER A 215 8.18 9.73 -12.01
CA SER A 215 9.55 9.58 -12.52
C SER A 215 9.77 8.33 -13.40
N PHE A 216 8.99 7.27 -13.19
CA PHE A 216 9.17 5.96 -13.82
C PHE A 216 8.00 5.52 -14.71
N LYS A 217 6.85 6.24 -14.78
CA LYS A 217 5.71 5.80 -15.62
C LYS A 217 6.16 5.46 -17.05
N SER A 218 6.85 6.38 -17.72
CA SER A 218 7.32 6.17 -19.09
C SER A 218 8.35 5.05 -19.20
N ILE A 219 9.28 4.95 -18.23
CA ILE A 219 10.32 3.92 -18.22
C ILE A 219 9.69 2.53 -18.07
N LEU A 220 8.79 2.36 -17.10
CA LEU A 220 8.13 1.09 -16.82
C LEU A 220 7.25 0.67 -17.99
N THR A 221 6.36 1.55 -18.47
CA THR A 221 5.45 1.25 -19.58
C THR A 221 6.23 0.90 -20.86
N ASN A 222 7.24 1.69 -21.23
CA ASN A 222 8.00 1.43 -22.45
C ASN A 222 8.80 0.13 -22.38
N ASN A 223 9.44 -0.17 -21.23
CA ASN A 223 10.22 -1.40 -21.10
C ASN A 223 9.33 -2.64 -20.99
N TYR A 224 8.18 -2.54 -20.32
CA TYR A 224 7.20 -3.61 -20.31
C TYR A 224 6.74 -3.95 -21.72
N LEU A 225 6.32 -2.94 -22.51
CA LEU A 225 5.88 -3.14 -23.90
C LEU A 225 6.99 -3.67 -24.81
N LEU A 226 8.22 -3.18 -24.64
CA LEU A 226 9.41 -3.57 -25.40
C LEU A 226 9.75 -5.05 -25.18
N PHE A 227 9.70 -5.50 -23.93
CA PHE A 227 10.11 -6.85 -23.55
C PHE A 227 8.94 -7.80 -23.30
N HIS A 228 7.70 -7.39 -23.58
CA HIS A 228 6.49 -8.21 -23.36
C HIS A 228 6.59 -9.61 -23.99
N PRO A 229 7.04 -9.78 -25.26
CA PRO A 229 7.18 -11.12 -25.83
C PRO A 229 8.20 -12.00 -25.07
N ILE A 230 9.25 -11.38 -24.52
CA ILE A 230 10.25 -12.07 -23.69
C ILE A 230 9.64 -12.47 -22.35
N ILE A 231 8.86 -11.58 -21.72
CA ILE A 231 8.15 -11.88 -20.47
C ILE A 231 7.22 -13.08 -20.66
N LEU A 232 6.46 -13.10 -21.76
CA LEU A 232 5.60 -14.24 -22.11
C LEU A 232 6.41 -15.54 -22.28
N TYR A 233 7.52 -15.48 -23.02
CA TYR A 233 8.41 -16.63 -23.19
C TYR A 233 8.97 -17.15 -21.85
N ILE A 234 9.43 -16.27 -20.97
CA ILE A 234 9.94 -16.65 -19.64
C ILE A 234 8.82 -17.28 -18.80
N ARG A 235 7.59 -16.79 -18.92
CA ARG A 235 6.43 -17.33 -18.21
C ARG A 235 5.96 -18.69 -18.71
N GLU A 236 6.27 -19.08 -19.95
CA GLU A 236 6.07 -20.46 -20.43
C GLU A 236 6.82 -21.46 -19.53
N GLN A 237 7.97 -21.05 -18.97
CA GLN A 237 8.78 -21.86 -18.05
C GLN A 237 8.42 -21.62 -16.59
N THR A 238 8.26 -20.35 -16.20
CA THR A 238 8.00 -19.93 -14.82
C THR A 238 6.85 -18.92 -14.77
N PRO A 239 5.59 -19.39 -14.58
CA PRO A 239 4.39 -18.54 -14.72
C PRO A 239 4.34 -17.31 -13.82
N SER A 240 4.99 -17.33 -12.65
CA SER A 240 5.01 -16.24 -11.67
C SER A 240 6.01 -15.12 -11.99
N ASN A 241 6.83 -15.26 -13.02
CA ASN A 241 7.84 -14.26 -13.34
C ASN A 241 7.20 -12.97 -13.87
N TYR A 242 7.63 -11.83 -13.32
CA TYR A 242 7.21 -10.50 -13.76
C TYR A 242 5.71 -10.22 -13.62
N THR A 243 5.00 -10.94 -12.74
CA THR A 243 3.56 -10.74 -12.52
C THR A 243 3.31 -9.39 -11.87
N GLU A 244 4.15 -8.97 -10.93
CA GLU A 244 3.96 -7.70 -10.22
C GLU A 244 4.15 -6.51 -11.14
N LEU A 245 5.15 -6.60 -12.02
CA LEU A 245 5.41 -5.63 -13.08
C LEU A 245 4.22 -5.44 -14.01
N GLU A 246 3.58 -6.54 -14.45
CA GLU A 246 2.38 -6.45 -15.29
C GLU A 246 1.22 -5.79 -14.55
N VAL A 247 0.95 -6.18 -13.29
CA VAL A 247 -0.13 -5.57 -12.50
C VAL A 247 0.11 -4.07 -12.31
N LEU A 248 1.35 -3.66 -12.07
CA LEU A 248 1.72 -2.24 -11.98
C LEU A 248 1.59 -1.53 -13.34
N PHE A 249 2.02 -2.16 -14.43
CA PHE A 249 1.84 -1.63 -15.79
C PHE A 249 0.36 -1.33 -16.06
N LEU A 250 -0.53 -2.30 -15.86
CA LEU A 250 -1.98 -2.13 -16.08
C LEU A 250 -2.56 -0.97 -15.27
N ARG A 251 -2.12 -0.83 -14.02
CA ARG A 251 -2.55 0.25 -13.12
C ARG A 251 -2.08 1.63 -13.60
N TRP A 252 -0.86 1.73 -14.10
CA TRP A 252 -0.26 3.00 -14.54
C TRP A 252 -0.67 3.41 -15.95
N ASP A 253 -0.92 2.42 -16.79
CA ASP A 253 -1.33 2.58 -18.18
C ASP A 253 -2.76 3.14 -18.31
N GLN A 254 -3.61 2.91 -17.30
CA GLN A 254 -4.98 3.45 -17.25
C GLN A 254 -5.84 3.09 -18.47
N GLY A 255 -5.54 1.97 -19.13
CA GLY A 255 -6.26 1.48 -20.30
C GLY A 255 -5.89 2.15 -21.62
N GLU A 256 -4.77 2.89 -21.67
CA GLU A 256 -4.20 3.41 -22.93
C GLU A 256 -3.85 2.27 -23.90
N HIS A 257 -3.42 1.13 -23.38
CA HIS A 257 -3.12 -0.10 -24.10
C HIS A 257 -4.06 -1.23 -23.70
N GLN A 258 -4.33 -2.12 -24.65
CA GLN A 258 -5.12 -3.33 -24.48
C GLN A 258 -4.45 -4.50 -25.21
N GLU A 259 -4.62 -5.69 -24.65
CA GLU A 259 -4.15 -6.93 -25.24
C GLU A 259 -5.05 -7.36 -26.41
N CYS A 260 -4.42 -7.72 -27.53
CA CYS A 260 -5.11 -8.35 -28.65
C CYS A 260 -5.47 -9.80 -28.31
N ILE A 261 -6.74 -10.18 -28.52
CA ILE A 261 -7.24 -11.51 -28.17
C ILE A 261 -6.50 -12.62 -28.94
N LYS A 262 -6.16 -12.39 -30.21
CA LYS A 262 -5.55 -13.40 -31.09
C LYS A 262 -4.05 -13.59 -30.85
N CYS A 263 -3.28 -12.50 -30.79
CA CYS A 263 -1.81 -12.57 -30.70
C CYS A 263 -1.25 -12.36 -29.29
N LYS A 264 -2.10 -12.01 -28.30
CA LYS A 264 -1.70 -11.74 -26.91
C LYS A 264 -0.67 -10.62 -26.72
N GLU A 265 -0.58 -9.73 -27.71
CA GLU A 265 0.29 -8.57 -27.67
C GLU A 265 -0.48 -7.30 -27.29
N TRP A 266 0.23 -6.35 -26.67
CA TRP A 266 -0.31 -5.05 -26.27
C TRP A 266 -0.28 -4.05 -27.41
N TYR A 267 -1.44 -3.45 -27.70
CA TYR A 267 -1.60 -2.34 -28.65
C TYR A 267 -2.27 -1.16 -27.97
N LYS A 268 -2.12 0.05 -28.53
CA LYS A 268 -2.93 1.18 -28.07
C LYS A 268 -4.40 0.85 -28.30
N ALA A 269 -5.26 1.13 -27.33
CA ALA A 269 -6.67 0.76 -27.38
C ALA A 269 -7.38 1.30 -28.65
N LYS A 270 -6.96 2.48 -29.13
CA LYS A 270 -7.45 3.11 -30.38
C LYS A 270 -7.05 2.38 -31.67
N ASP A 271 -6.01 1.54 -31.62
CA ASP A 271 -5.49 0.82 -32.78
C ASP A 271 -6.11 -0.57 -32.92
N LEU A 272 -6.82 -1.05 -31.88
CA LEU A 272 -7.61 -2.28 -31.91
C LEU A 272 -9.00 -2.03 -32.51
N ASP A 273 -9.54 -3.05 -33.17
CA ASP A 273 -10.94 -3.04 -33.60
C ASP A 273 -11.89 -3.08 -32.38
N ILE A 274 -12.92 -2.24 -32.41
CA ILE A 274 -13.83 -2.01 -31.28
C ILE A 274 -14.63 -3.27 -30.94
N ASN A 275 -15.01 -4.05 -31.95
CA ASN A 275 -15.90 -5.19 -31.78
C ASN A 275 -15.15 -6.48 -31.45
N SER A 276 -14.04 -6.71 -32.14
CA SER A 276 -13.28 -7.95 -32.04
C SER A 276 -12.07 -7.87 -31.09
N LYS A 277 -11.69 -6.65 -30.65
CA LYS A 277 -10.47 -6.37 -29.87
C LYS A 277 -9.21 -6.98 -30.47
N ASN A 278 -9.19 -7.13 -31.79
CA ASN A 278 -8.08 -7.70 -32.52
C ASN A 278 -7.24 -6.60 -33.17
N CYS A 279 -5.96 -6.91 -33.33
CA CYS A 279 -5.00 -6.05 -33.99
C CYS A 279 -5.29 -5.96 -35.50
N ARG A 280 -4.96 -4.84 -36.15
CA ARG A 280 -5.17 -4.68 -37.61
C ARG A 280 -4.46 -5.74 -38.44
N THR A 281 -3.30 -6.21 -37.99
CA THR A 281 -2.56 -7.31 -38.63
C THR A 281 -3.29 -8.64 -38.50
N CYS A 282 -3.94 -8.86 -37.35
CA CYS A 282 -4.68 -10.07 -37.00
C CYS A 282 -6.01 -10.20 -37.75
N LEU A 283 -6.55 -9.06 -38.21
CA LEU A 283 -7.81 -8.92 -38.93
C LEU A 283 -7.68 -9.04 -40.44
N LYS A 284 -6.47 -8.88 -40.99
CA LYS A 284 -6.25 -9.15 -42.41
C LYS A 284 -6.31 -10.66 -42.64
N PRO A 285 -7.21 -11.16 -43.50
CA PRO A 285 -7.10 -12.54 -43.97
C PRO A 285 -5.78 -12.68 -44.73
N GLU A 286 -5.05 -13.76 -44.44
CA GLU A 286 -3.94 -14.22 -45.27
C GLU A 286 -4.41 -14.52 -46.70
#